data_AF-A0A971CNV1-F1
#
_entry.id   AF-A0A971CNV1-F1
#
_cell.length_a   1.000
_cell.length_b   1.000
_cell.length_c   1.000
_cell.angle_alpha   90.00
_cell.angle_beta   90.00
_cell.angle_gamma   90.00
#
_symmetry.space_group_name_H-M   'P 1'
#
loop_
_entity.id
_entity.type
_entity.pdbx_description
1 polymer ?
#
loop_
_entity_poly.entity_id
_entity_poly.type
_entity_poly.pdbx_seq_one_letter_code
_entity_poly.pdbx_strand_id
1 'polypeptide(L)'
;MNRLLSLSCLRASAFLAAVVAMPLAAQENSASDPSLPKAKEVQGKLEQWVKTRQLISEESAAWSAQKATLANLNEVRSRESKQLDEFIAAAGTRIAEVDEQRAALAKDETELKTWRAEMEKQVAALEKRIAPLLRRLPPPLHRKVEEAAIRLEAPDPEAPLQNRARDILLVLQAYLDFQNTLTVDSDIREIDGTRREVSILYMGMAQAWYVDIDGKYSGYGIPSDNGWVWTEDNSFAPRVRAAIDIQRRSATPSFVTLPLAQAHSDSTPETK
;
A
#
# COMPACT_ATOMS: atom_id res chain seq x y z
N MET A 1 -40.33 3.45 49.45
CA MET A 1 -39.34 2.55 50.08
C MET A 1 -38.04 3.33 50.21
N ASN A 2 -37.76 3.89 51.41
CA ASN A 2 -36.75 3.38 52.37
C ASN A 2 -35.35 3.26 51.72
N ARG A 3 -34.28 3.99 52.13
CA ARG A 3 -33.84 4.37 53.48
C ARG A 3 -32.73 5.45 53.44
N LEU A 4 -32.80 6.33 54.44
CA LEU A 4 -31.73 6.84 55.33
C LEU A 4 -30.65 7.81 54.80
N LEU A 5 -30.88 9.08 55.17
CA LEU A 5 -29.89 10.11 55.45
C LEU A 5 -28.96 9.71 56.61
N SER A 6 -27.70 10.13 56.56
CA SER A 6 -26.91 10.43 57.77
C SER A 6 -26.15 11.74 57.59
N LEU A 7 -26.69 12.82 58.16
CA LEU A 7 -25.94 14.01 58.54
C LEU A 7 -25.18 13.69 59.83
N SER A 8 -23.89 14.01 59.86
CA SER A 8 -23.11 14.08 61.11
C SER A 8 -22.69 15.53 61.32
N CYS A 9 -23.39 16.12 62.29
CA CYS A 9 -23.35 17.51 62.70
C CYS A 9 -22.10 17.84 63.54
N LEU A 10 -21.79 19.14 63.55
CA LEU A 10 -20.97 19.92 64.47
C LEU A 10 -20.57 19.22 65.80
N ARG A 11 -19.28 19.32 66.15
CA ARG A 11 -18.87 19.38 67.56
C ARG A 11 -18.37 20.78 67.90
N ALA A 12 -19.27 21.50 68.56
CA ALA A 12 -19.04 22.77 69.20
C ALA A 12 -18.30 22.59 70.54
N SER A 13 -17.60 23.66 70.90
CA SER A 13 -16.91 24.01 72.13
C SER A 13 -17.47 23.43 73.43
N ALA A 14 -16.55 23.03 74.32
CA ALA A 14 -16.78 22.92 75.75
C ALA A 14 -15.56 23.50 76.50
N PHE A 15 -15.62 24.78 76.84
CA PHE A 15 -14.80 25.37 77.91
C PHE A 15 -15.71 25.51 79.12
N LEU A 16 -15.36 24.80 80.20
CA LEU A 16 -16.12 24.72 81.45
C LEU A 16 -15.77 25.93 82.33
N ALA A 17 -16.78 26.74 82.66
CA ALA A 17 -16.72 27.71 83.75
C ALA A 17 -17.25 27.04 85.02
N ALA A 18 -16.48 27.09 86.12
CA ALA A 18 -16.96 26.76 87.45
C ALA A 18 -16.53 27.87 88.43
N VAL A 19 -17.54 28.46 89.06
CA VAL A 19 -17.49 29.62 89.95
C VAL A 19 -17.84 29.14 91.36
N VAL A 20 -16.97 29.50 92.31
CA VAL A 20 -17.18 29.80 93.76
C VAL A 20 -17.57 28.69 94.73
N ALA A 21 -16.71 28.52 95.75
CA ALA A 21 -17.09 28.56 97.18
C ALA A 21 -15.86 28.81 98.07
N MET A 22 -15.83 29.98 98.73
CA MET A 22 -14.95 30.30 99.87
C MET A 22 -15.45 29.61 101.14
N PRO A 23 -14.56 29.36 102.12
CA PRO A 23 -14.88 29.73 103.49
C PRO A 23 -13.85 30.72 104.05
N LEU A 24 -14.43 31.67 104.78
CA LEU A 24 -13.84 32.78 105.49
C LEU A 24 -13.18 32.26 106.78
N ALA A 25 -11.89 32.52 106.97
CA ALA A 25 -11.25 32.46 108.28
C ALA A 25 -10.36 33.68 108.44
N ALA A 26 -10.74 34.53 109.39
CA ALA A 26 -10.04 35.74 109.78
C ALA A 26 -8.76 35.40 110.55
N GLN A 27 -7.63 35.99 110.16
CA GLN A 27 -6.53 36.24 111.08
C GLN A 27 -5.78 37.49 110.65
N GLU A 28 -5.99 38.58 111.40
CA GLU A 28 -5.24 39.83 111.32
C GLU A 28 -3.87 39.70 112.03
N ASN A 29 -2.93 40.49 111.51
CA ASN A 29 -1.63 40.90 112.05
C ASN A 29 -0.47 39.89 112.06
N SER A 30 0.49 40.12 111.17
CA SER A 30 1.64 40.97 111.52
C SER A 30 2.41 41.40 110.27
N ALA A 31 2.83 42.66 110.28
CA ALA A 31 3.55 43.31 109.19
C ALA A 31 4.89 42.60 108.92
N SER A 32 5.11 42.26 107.66
CA SER A 32 6.43 42.04 107.08
C SER A 32 6.31 42.37 105.60
N ASP A 33 6.81 43.54 105.22
CA ASP A 33 7.01 43.95 103.84
C ASP A 33 7.95 42.92 103.17
N PRO A 34 7.55 42.39 102.00
CA PRO A 34 8.38 42.71 100.85
C PRO A 34 7.51 43.19 99.69
N SER A 35 7.63 44.48 99.42
CA SER A 35 7.49 45.17 98.16
C SER A 35 6.42 44.57 97.22
N LEU A 36 5.26 45.22 97.17
CA LEU A 36 4.46 45.20 95.94
C LEU A 36 5.42 45.46 94.77
N PRO A 37 5.46 44.59 93.73
CA PRO A 37 6.27 44.88 92.57
C PRO A 37 5.86 46.27 92.08
N LYS A 38 6.84 47.16 91.89
CA LYS A 38 6.60 48.53 91.43
C LYS A 38 5.65 48.44 90.24
N ALA A 39 4.53 49.16 90.23
CA ALA A 39 3.51 49.06 89.18
C ALA A 39 4.08 49.11 87.73
N LYS A 40 5.26 49.73 87.55
CA LYS A 40 6.07 49.72 86.33
C LYS A 40 6.58 48.34 85.87
N GLU A 41 6.96 47.43 86.76
CA GLU A 41 7.39 46.06 86.38
C GLU A 41 6.23 45.19 85.90
N VAL A 42 5.06 45.34 86.52
CA VAL A 42 3.82 44.67 86.09
C VAL A 42 3.37 45.22 84.73
N GLN A 43 3.45 46.54 84.52
CA GLN A 43 3.19 47.16 83.22
C GLN A 43 4.19 46.71 82.15
N GLY A 44 5.49 46.63 82.45
CA GLY A 44 6.50 46.18 81.49
C GLY A 44 6.36 44.71 81.08
N LYS A 45 6.02 43.82 82.03
CA LYS A 45 5.71 42.41 81.73
C LYS A 45 4.42 42.27 80.92
N LEU A 46 3.41 43.10 81.18
CA LEU A 46 2.18 43.14 80.38
C LEU A 46 2.48 43.59 78.94
N GLU A 47 3.31 44.62 78.76
CA GLU A 47 3.69 45.13 77.45
C GLU A 47 4.49 44.10 76.64
N GLN A 48 5.42 43.39 77.29
CA GLN A 48 6.14 42.26 76.69
C GLN A 48 5.20 41.12 76.32
N TRP A 49 4.25 40.76 77.20
CA TRP A 49 3.27 39.72 76.93
C TRP A 49 2.36 40.06 75.74
N VAL A 50 1.91 41.32 75.64
CA VAL A 50 1.14 41.80 74.49
C VAL A 50 1.97 41.73 73.20
N LYS A 51 3.23 42.19 73.23
CA LYS A 51 4.15 42.09 72.07
C LYS A 51 4.38 40.64 71.65
N THR A 52 4.57 39.73 72.59
CA THR A 52 4.70 38.29 72.32
C THR A 52 3.40 37.71 71.76
N ARG A 53 2.24 38.09 72.29
CA ARG A 53 0.94 37.65 71.77
C ARG A 53 0.71 38.14 70.35
N GLN A 54 1.14 39.35 70.05
CA GLN A 54 1.04 39.94 68.72
C GLN A 54 1.99 39.27 67.73
N LEU A 55 3.25 39.03 68.10
CA LEU A 55 4.21 38.24 67.31
C LEU A 55 3.68 36.83 67.02
N ILE A 56 3.15 36.13 68.02
CA ILE A 56 2.52 34.81 67.83
C ILE A 56 1.34 34.90 66.87
N SER A 57 0.53 35.96 66.95
CA SER A 57 -0.59 36.18 66.03
C SER A 57 -0.12 36.41 64.59
N GLU A 58 0.90 37.23 64.40
CA GLU A 58 1.47 37.53 63.08
C GLU A 58 2.13 36.29 62.46
N GLU A 59 2.91 35.56 63.25
CA GLU A 59 3.60 34.34 62.80
C GLU A 59 2.63 33.20 62.54
N SER A 60 1.58 33.04 63.37
CA SER A 60 0.53 32.05 63.11
C SER A 60 -0.31 32.38 61.87
N ALA A 61 -0.59 33.68 61.62
CA ALA A 61 -1.25 34.13 60.40
C ALA A 61 -0.37 33.90 59.16
N ALA A 62 0.92 34.25 59.23
CA ALA A 62 1.89 34.01 58.15
C ALA A 62 2.06 32.51 57.87
N TRP A 63 2.16 31.69 58.91
CA TRP A 63 2.22 30.23 58.79
C TRP A 63 0.96 29.65 58.16
N SER A 64 -0.23 30.12 58.58
CA SER A 64 -1.50 29.69 58.00
C SER A 64 -1.58 30.04 56.50
N ALA A 65 -1.12 31.23 56.11
CA ALA A 65 -1.06 31.65 54.71
C ALA A 65 -0.06 30.82 53.89
N GLN A 66 1.16 30.58 54.41
CA GLN A 66 2.15 29.72 53.75
C GLN A 66 1.65 28.28 53.59
N LYS A 67 1.00 27.73 54.62
CA LYS A 67 0.40 26.39 54.56
C LYS A 67 -0.68 26.30 53.49
N ALA A 68 -1.53 27.32 53.37
CA ALA A 68 -2.54 27.41 52.31
C ALA A 68 -1.90 27.46 50.91
N THR A 69 -0.86 28.27 50.72
CA THR A 69 -0.11 28.36 49.46
C THR A 69 0.53 27.03 49.07
N LEU A 70 1.20 26.36 50.02
CA LEU A 70 1.82 25.04 49.77
C LEU A 70 0.78 23.97 49.47
N ALA A 71 -0.38 24.00 50.12
CA ALA A 71 -1.49 23.09 49.82
C ALA A 71 -2.00 23.28 48.38
N ASN A 72 -2.21 24.54 47.96
CA ASN A 72 -2.63 24.86 46.59
C ASN A 72 -1.59 24.42 45.56
N LEU A 73 -0.30 24.66 45.81
CA LEU A 73 0.79 24.23 44.91
C LEU A 73 0.86 22.70 44.79
N ASN A 74 0.67 21.98 45.90
CA ASN A 74 0.66 20.51 45.88
C ASN A 74 -0.53 19.98 45.09
N GLU A 75 -1.70 20.61 45.23
CA GLU A 75 -2.88 20.26 44.43
C GLU A 75 -2.66 20.48 42.93
N VAL A 76 -2.10 21.64 42.54
CA VAL A 76 -1.75 21.93 41.13
C VAL A 76 -0.76 20.90 40.59
N ARG A 77 0.34 20.62 41.31
CA ARG A 77 1.32 19.61 40.89
C ARG A 77 0.71 18.21 40.78
N SER A 78 -0.19 17.85 41.69
CA SER A 78 -0.88 16.56 41.63
C SER A 78 -1.75 16.45 40.39
N ARG A 79 -2.44 17.53 39.99
CA ARG A 79 -3.20 17.58 38.74
C ARG A 79 -2.30 17.51 37.51
N GLU A 80 -1.20 18.26 37.49
CA GLU A 80 -0.22 18.23 36.39
C GLU A 80 0.38 16.83 36.23
N SER A 81 0.76 16.15 37.33
CA SER A 81 1.26 14.77 37.28
C SER A 81 0.26 13.83 36.64
N LYS A 82 -1.03 13.91 37.02
CA LYS A 82 -2.08 13.08 36.43
C LYS A 82 -2.25 13.35 34.93
N GLN A 83 -2.21 14.62 34.52
CA GLN A 83 -2.29 14.98 33.09
C GLN A 83 -1.09 14.45 32.30
N LEU A 84 0.12 14.50 32.87
CA LEU A 84 1.32 13.93 32.28
C LEU A 84 1.21 12.40 32.18
N ASP A 85 0.72 11.72 33.21
CA ASP A 85 0.50 10.27 33.21
C ASP A 85 -0.52 9.86 32.13
N GLU A 86 -1.63 10.60 32.00
CA GLU A 86 -2.62 10.41 30.94
C GLU A 86 -2.03 10.64 29.54
N PHE A 87 -1.20 11.69 29.38
CA PHE A 87 -0.52 11.98 28.13
C PHE A 87 0.48 10.88 27.75
N ILE A 88 1.26 10.38 28.73
CA ILE A 88 2.20 9.28 28.52
C ILE A 88 1.47 8.00 28.12
N ALA A 89 0.35 7.69 28.79
CA ALA A 89 -0.47 6.53 28.45
C ALA A 89 -1.04 6.64 27.02
N ALA A 90 -1.60 7.80 26.67
CA ALA A 90 -2.14 8.05 25.33
C ALA A 90 -1.04 8.06 24.24
N ALA A 91 0.15 8.55 24.55
CA ALA A 91 1.31 8.46 23.67
C ALA A 91 1.76 7.01 23.49
N GLY A 92 1.81 6.22 24.56
CA GLY A 92 2.16 4.81 24.54
C GLY A 92 1.20 3.97 23.68
N THR A 93 -0.12 4.21 23.79
CA THR A 93 -1.10 3.51 22.94
C THR A 93 -0.94 3.88 21.47
N ARG A 94 -0.67 5.15 21.15
CA ARG A 94 -0.43 5.60 19.77
C ARG A 94 0.85 4.99 19.19
N ILE A 95 1.92 4.90 19.99
CA ILE A 95 3.17 4.25 19.57
C ILE A 95 2.91 2.78 19.25
N ALA A 96 2.18 2.07 20.12
CA ALA A 96 1.85 0.66 19.89
C ALA A 96 1.05 0.45 18.59
N GLU A 97 0.05 1.31 18.31
CA GLU A 97 -0.72 1.27 17.06
C GLU A 97 0.16 1.53 15.83
N VAL A 98 1.05 2.52 15.89
CA VAL A 98 1.99 2.82 14.79
C VAL A 98 2.96 1.66 14.56
N ASP A 99 3.46 1.03 15.63
CA ASP A 99 4.33 -0.13 15.53
C ASP A 99 3.62 -1.34 14.91
N GLU A 100 2.33 -1.55 15.23
CA GLU A 100 1.50 -2.57 14.59
C GLU A 100 1.32 -2.28 13.09
N GLN A 101 0.99 -1.05 12.72
CA GLN A 101 0.85 -0.64 11.31
C GLN A 101 2.17 -0.80 10.54
N ARG A 102 3.30 -0.44 11.15
CA ARG A 102 4.63 -0.64 10.55
C ARG A 102 4.93 -2.12 10.34
N ALA A 103 4.60 -2.97 11.31
CA ALA A 103 4.79 -4.41 11.19
C ALA A 103 3.89 -5.01 10.09
N ALA A 104 2.65 -4.52 9.94
CA ALA A 104 1.75 -4.92 8.86
C ALA A 104 2.30 -4.52 7.48
N LEU A 105 2.66 -3.24 7.30
CA LEU A 105 3.22 -2.74 6.04
C LEU A 105 4.53 -3.44 5.66
N ALA A 106 5.37 -3.78 6.65
CA ALA A 106 6.59 -4.53 6.41
C ALA A 106 6.31 -5.95 5.89
N LYS A 107 5.26 -6.62 6.41
CA LYS A 107 4.81 -7.91 5.87
C LYS A 107 4.32 -7.77 4.44
N ASP A 108 3.42 -6.82 4.19
CA ASP A 108 2.88 -6.55 2.85
C ASP A 108 4.00 -6.25 1.83
N GLU A 109 5.01 -5.46 2.23
CA GLU A 109 6.17 -5.17 1.40
C GLU A 109 6.95 -6.45 1.05
N THR A 110 7.17 -7.35 2.01
CA THR A 110 7.85 -8.63 1.74
C THR A 110 7.04 -9.54 0.83
N GLU A 111 5.73 -9.61 1.02
CA GLU A 111 4.84 -10.41 0.18
C GLU A 111 4.80 -9.88 -1.26
N LEU A 112 4.65 -8.57 -1.44
CA LEU A 112 4.67 -7.94 -2.77
C LEU A 112 6.02 -8.12 -3.47
N LYS A 113 7.13 -8.03 -2.74
CA LYS A 113 8.48 -8.27 -3.28
C LYS A 113 8.63 -9.71 -3.76
N THR A 114 8.19 -10.69 -2.97
CA THR A 114 8.26 -12.11 -3.37
C THR A 114 7.36 -12.41 -4.56
N TRP A 115 6.14 -11.90 -4.58
CA TRP A 115 5.23 -12.03 -5.70
C TRP A 115 5.80 -11.42 -6.98
N ARG A 116 6.35 -10.20 -6.90
CA ARG A 116 7.00 -9.53 -8.03
C ARG A 116 8.16 -10.34 -8.60
N ALA A 117 9.03 -10.86 -7.73
CA ALA A 117 10.16 -11.69 -8.14
C ALA A 117 9.71 -12.98 -8.86
N GLU A 118 8.60 -13.58 -8.42
CA GLU A 118 8.02 -14.75 -9.09
C GLU A 118 7.43 -14.40 -10.45
N MET A 119 6.68 -13.30 -10.56
CA MET A 119 6.14 -12.83 -11.84
C MET A 119 7.26 -12.48 -12.84
N GLU A 120 8.35 -11.86 -12.39
CA GLU A 120 9.52 -11.56 -13.23
C GLU A 120 10.14 -12.84 -13.81
N LYS A 121 10.21 -13.93 -13.03
CA LYS A 121 10.67 -15.23 -13.53
C LYS A 121 9.73 -15.82 -14.57
N GLN A 122 8.41 -15.75 -14.34
CA GLN A 122 7.42 -16.28 -15.26
C GLN A 122 7.41 -15.53 -16.59
N VAL A 123 7.47 -14.19 -16.54
CA VAL A 123 7.58 -13.35 -17.75
C VAL A 123 8.87 -13.66 -18.50
N ALA A 124 10.01 -13.77 -17.83
CA ALA A 124 11.27 -14.15 -18.47
C ALA A 124 11.22 -15.55 -19.11
N ALA A 125 10.51 -16.50 -18.51
CA ALA A 125 10.31 -17.83 -19.09
C ALA A 125 9.42 -17.78 -20.34
N LEU A 126 8.39 -16.93 -20.35
CA LEU A 126 7.52 -16.72 -21.52
C LEU A 126 8.27 -16.04 -22.67
N GLU A 127 9.07 -15.00 -22.38
CA GLU A 127 9.90 -14.32 -23.39
C GLU A 127 10.82 -15.31 -24.11
N LYS A 128 11.52 -16.17 -23.35
CA LYS A 128 12.39 -17.21 -23.92
C LYS A 128 11.65 -18.20 -24.82
N ARG A 129 10.38 -18.49 -24.53
CA ARG A 129 9.55 -19.39 -25.33
C ARG A 129 8.99 -18.72 -26.58
N ILE A 130 8.67 -17.42 -26.51
CA ILE A 130 8.07 -16.65 -27.60
C ILE A 130 9.13 -16.18 -28.60
N ALA A 131 10.32 -15.78 -28.14
CA ALA A 131 11.41 -15.28 -28.98
C ALA A 131 11.68 -16.14 -30.24
N PRO A 132 11.84 -17.48 -30.17
CA PRO A 132 12.04 -18.29 -31.37
C PRO A 132 10.81 -18.36 -32.29
N LEU A 133 9.60 -18.21 -31.73
CA LEU A 133 8.35 -18.26 -32.49
C LEU A 133 8.11 -16.97 -33.30
N LEU A 134 8.71 -15.85 -32.91
CA LEU A 134 8.58 -14.57 -33.62
C LEU A 134 9.08 -14.66 -35.07
N ARG A 135 10.12 -15.46 -35.32
CA ARG A 135 10.67 -15.70 -36.67
C ARG A 135 9.73 -16.43 -37.61
N ARG A 136 8.77 -17.18 -37.05
CA ARG A 136 7.77 -17.95 -37.81
C ARG A 136 6.57 -17.10 -38.21
N LEU A 137 6.47 -15.87 -37.71
CA LEU A 137 5.34 -14.99 -37.97
C LEU A 137 5.29 -14.60 -39.46
N PRO A 138 4.11 -14.65 -40.10
CA PRO A 138 3.95 -14.18 -41.46
C PRO A 138 4.22 -12.67 -41.56
N PRO A 139 4.73 -12.18 -42.70
CA PRO A 139 5.03 -10.77 -42.94
C PRO A 139 3.94 -9.75 -42.53
N PRO A 140 2.64 -9.96 -42.82
CA PRO A 140 1.60 -9.03 -42.39
C PRO A 140 1.42 -8.96 -40.86
N LEU A 141 1.70 -10.06 -40.16
CA LEU A 141 1.62 -10.10 -38.70
C LEU A 141 2.87 -9.49 -38.08
N HIS A 142 4.06 -9.83 -38.59
CA HIS A 142 5.33 -9.26 -38.14
C HIS A 142 5.31 -7.72 -38.20
N ARG A 143 4.83 -7.13 -39.31
CA ARG A 143 4.69 -5.66 -39.45
C ARG A 143 3.77 -5.03 -38.41
N LYS A 144 2.71 -5.73 -37.97
CA LYS A 144 1.76 -5.21 -36.97
C LYS A 144 2.35 -5.19 -35.56
N VAL A 145 3.21 -6.16 -35.24
CA VAL A 145 3.80 -6.31 -33.90
C VAL A 145 5.29 -5.99 -33.87
N GLU A 146 5.83 -5.36 -34.91
CA GLU A 146 7.26 -5.19 -35.14
C GLU A 146 7.98 -4.60 -33.92
N GLU A 147 7.46 -3.51 -33.37
CA GLU A 147 8.07 -2.87 -32.19
C GLU A 147 8.10 -3.79 -30.96
N ALA A 148 7.02 -4.56 -30.73
CA ALA A 148 6.95 -5.50 -29.61
C ALA A 148 7.83 -6.73 -29.87
N ALA A 149 7.89 -7.21 -31.11
CA ALA A 149 8.75 -8.31 -31.51
C ALA A 149 10.22 -7.97 -31.29
N ILE A 150 10.68 -6.78 -31.72
CA ILE A 150 12.05 -6.30 -31.49
C ILE A 150 12.39 -6.27 -29.99
N ARG A 151 11.49 -5.75 -29.15
CA ARG A 151 11.70 -5.70 -27.68
C ARG A 151 11.70 -7.09 -27.03
N LEU A 152 10.99 -8.07 -27.59
CA LEU A 152 10.98 -9.44 -27.10
C LEU A 152 12.19 -10.26 -27.57
N GLU A 153 12.75 -9.95 -28.73
CA GLU A 153 13.99 -10.57 -29.23
C GLU A 153 15.23 -10.07 -28.48
N ALA A 154 15.23 -8.80 -28.06
CA ALA A 154 16.26 -8.19 -27.23
C ALA A 154 15.63 -7.56 -25.97
N PRO A 155 15.26 -8.37 -24.96
CA PRO A 155 14.64 -7.88 -23.74
C PRO A 155 15.59 -6.97 -22.97
N ASP A 156 15.12 -5.77 -22.63
CA ASP A 156 15.79 -4.89 -21.67
C ASP A 156 15.46 -5.33 -20.23
N PRO A 157 16.44 -5.78 -19.43
CA PRO A 157 16.21 -6.19 -18.04
C PRO A 157 15.69 -5.05 -17.16
N GLU A 158 16.01 -3.80 -17.50
CA GLU A 158 15.60 -2.61 -16.74
C GLU A 158 14.18 -2.16 -17.11
N ALA A 159 13.58 -2.72 -18.16
CA ALA A 159 12.23 -2.37 -18.56
C ALA A 159 11.20 -2.79 -17.48
N PRO A 160 10.21 -1.93 -17.18
CA PRO A 160 9.14 -2.27 -16.24
C PRO A 160 8.44 -3.58 -16.61
N LEU A 161 8.21 -4.45 -15.61
CA LEU A 161 7.53 -5.75 -15.78
C LEU A 161 6.21 -5.61 -16.56
N GLN A 162 5.45 -4.55 -16.31
CA GLN A 162 4.19 -4.28 -17.00
C GLN A 162 4.37 -4.07 -18.52
N ASN A 163 5.44 -3.40 -18.95
CA ASN A 163 5.72 -3.18 -20.37
C ASN A 163 6.06 -4.49 -21.07
N ARG A 164 6.90 -5.31 -20.43
CA ARG A 164 7.28 -6.64 -20.92
C ARG A 164 6.06 -7.57 -21.05
N ALA A 165 5.22 -7.62 -20.02
CA ALA A 165 3.98 -8.38 -20.04
C ALA A 165 2.99 -7.89 -21.12
N ARG A 166 2.89 -6.57 -21.32
CA ARG A 166 2.06 -5.98 -22.38
C ARG A 166 2.54 -6.39 -23.77
N ASP A 167 3.85 -6.37 -24.01
CA ASP A 167 4.41 -6.73 -25.32
C ASP A 167 4.16 -8.21 -25.64
N ILE A 168 4.29 -9.10 -24.65
CA ILE A 168 3.89 -10.52 -24.76
C ILE A 168 2.40 -10.63 -25.13
N LEU A 169 1.53 -9.94 -24.39
CA LEU A 169 0.09 -9.98 -24.61
C LEU A 169 -0.28 -9.48 -26.01
N LEU A 170 0.36 -8.39 -26.46
CA LEU A 170 0.13 -7.81 -27.79
C LEU A 170 0.47 -8.82 -28.90
N VAL A 171 1.61 -9.50 -28.80
CA VAL A 171 2.00 -10.53 -29.76
C VAL A 171 1.03 -11.71 -29.74
N LEU A 172 0.66 -12.20 -28.55
CA LEU A 172 -0.27 -13.33 -28.41
C LEU A 172 -1.67 -12.99 -28.95
N GLN A 173 -2.17 -11.79 -28.67
CA GLN A 173 -3.45 -11.35 -29.19
C GLN A 173 -3.42 -11.22 -30.71
N ALA A 174 -2.40 -10.57 -31.26
CA ALA A 174 -2.25 -10.43 -32.71
C ALA A 174 -2.11 -11.80 -33.40
N TYR A 175 -1.43 -12.75 -32.76
CA TYR A 175 -1.34 -14.14 -33.22
C TYR A 175 -2.71 -14.82 -33.27
N LEU A 176 -3.51 -14.73 -32.20
CA LEU A 176 -4.84 -15.32 -32.14
C LEU A 176 -5.79 -14.70 -33.16
N ASP A 177 -5.75 -13.37 -33.30
CA ASP A 177 -6.58 -12.65 -34.26
C ASP A 177 -6.23 -13.06 -35.70
N PHE A 178 -4.94 -13.20 -36.00
CA PHE A 178 -4.46 -13.65 -37.31
C PHE A 178 -4.83 -15.11 -37.58
N GLN A 179 -4.70 -16.00 -36.59
CA GLN A 179 -5.04 -17.42 -36.73
C GLN A 179 -6.53 -17.63 -37.06
N ASN A 180 -7.41 -16.78 -36.53
CA ASN A 180 -8.85 -16.88 -36.71
C ASN A 180 -9.38 -16.10 -37.92
N THR A 181 -8.50 -15.44 -38.70
CA THR A 181 -8.90 -14.55 -39.80
C THR A 181 -8.19 -14.92 -41.10
N LEU A 182 -8.97 -15.05 -42.19
CA LEU A 182 -8.41 -15.10 -43.54
C LEU A 182 -7.87 -13.73 -43.92
N THR A 183 -6.55 -13.59 -43.97
CA THR A 183 -5.90 -12.29 -44.23
C THR A 183 -5.39 -12.25 -45.65
N VAL A 184 -5.69 -11.17 -46.37
CA VAL A 184 -5.11 -10.92 -47.69
C VAL A 184 -4.08 -9.81 -47.59
N ASP A 185 -2.92 -10.03 -48.17
CA ASP A 185 -1.81 -9.07 -48.24
C ASP A 185 -1.27 -9.01 -49.69
N SER A 186 -0.51 -7.96 -50.00
CA SER A 186 0.21 -7.83 -51.27
C SER A 186 1.70 -7.83 -51.00
N ASP A 187 2.46 -8.56 -51.81
CA ASP A 187 3.91 -8.70 -51.70
C ASP A 187 4.54 -8.70 -53.09
N ILE A 188 5.83 -8.39 -53.19
CA ILE A 188 6.58 -8.48 -54.45
C ILE A 188 7.45 -9.73 -54.37
N ARG A 189 7.17 -10.70 -55.25
CA ARG A 189 7.96 -11.94 -55.35
C ARG A 189 8.71 -12.01 -56.66
N GLU A 190 9.91 -12.55 -56.58
CA GLU A 190 10.66 -12.97 -57.76
C GLU A 190 10.21 -14.38 -58.14
N ILE A 191 9.59 -14.51 -59.30
CA ILE A 191 9.10 -15.77 -59.87
C ILE A 191 9.75 -15.88 -61.24
N ASP A 192 10.47 -16.97 -61.51
CA ASP A 192 11.16 -17.16 -62.80
C ASP A 192 12.06 -15.95 -63.20
N GLY A 193 12.83 -15.42 -62.24
CA GLY A 193 13.76 -14.30 -62.43
C GLY A 193 13.12 -12.92 -62.69
N THR A 194 11.79 -12.82 -62.63
CA THR A 194 11.05 -11.56 -62.80
C THR A 194 10.35 -11.19 -61.51
N ARG A 195 10.53 -9.93 -61.07
CA ARG A 195 9.78 -9.38 -59.94
C ARG A 195 8.34 -9.11 -60.35
N ARG A 196 7.40 -9.74 -59.65
CA ARG A 196 5.95 -9.62 -59.88
C ARG A 196 5.24 -9.28 -58.57
N GLU A 197 4.21 -8.46 -58.66
CA GLU A 197 3.33 -8.20 -57.53
C GLU A 197 2.34 -9.36 -57.38
N VAL A 198 2.35 -10.00 -56.22
CA VAL A 198 1.48 -11.11 -55.90
C VAL A 198 0.52 -10.74 -54.78
N SER A 199 -0.72 -11.21 -54.91
CA SER A 199 -1.68 -11.18 -53.80
C SER A 199 -1.59 -12.50 -53.04
N ILE A 200 -1.46 -12.42 -51.71
CA ILE A 200 -1.32 -13.58 -50.83
C ILE A 200 -2.55 -13.69 -49.94
N LEU A 201 -3.16 -14.87 -49.91
CA LEU A 201 -4.19 -15.27 -48.95
C LEU A 201 -3.57 -16.14 -47.87
N TYR A 202 -3.57 -15.65 -46.63
CA TYR A 202 -3.14 -16.39 -45.45
C TYR A 202 -4.34 -17.07 -44.78
N MET A 203 -4.20 -18.36 -44.52
CA MET A 203 -5.09 -19.14 -43.65
C MET A 203 -4.42 -19.31 -42.30
N GLY A 204 -4.53 -18.25 -41.49
CA GLY A 204 -3.83 -18.14 -40.23
C GLY A 204 -2.34 -18.46 -40.39
N MET A 205 -1.82 -19.27 -39.48
CA MET A 205 -0.43 -19.71 -39.45
C MET A 205 -0.19 -21.02 -40.18
N ALA A 206 -1.22 -21.68 -40.72
CA ALA A 206 -1.05 -23.03 -41.27
C ALA A 206 -0.44 -23.01 -42.67
N GLN A 207 -1.02 -22.20 -43.55
CA GLN A 207 -0.62 -22.13 -44.95
C GLN A 207 -1.07 -20.79 -45.55
N ALA A 208 -0.38 -20.38 -46.60
CA ALA A 208 -0.77 -19.27 -47.44
C ALA A 208 -0.76 -19.70 -48.91
N TRP A 209 -1.55 -19.04 -49.73
CA TRP A 209 -1.50 -19.18 -51.18
C TRP A 209 -1.26 -17.81 -51.79
N TYR A 210 -0.48 -17.76 -52.86
CA TYR A 210 -0.28 -16.52 -53.61
C TYR A 210 -0.65 -16.70 -55.06
N VAL A 211 -0.99 -15.58 -55.71
CA VAL A 211 -1.24 -15.51 -57.14
C VAL A 211 -0.81 -14.15 -57.68
N ASP A 212 -0.14 -14.16 -58.83
CA ASP A 212 0.26 -12.95 -59.58
C ASP A 212 -0.95 -12.21 -60.15
N ILE A 213 -0.82 -10.93 -60.51
CA ILE A 213 -1.91 -10.09 -61.04
C ILE A 213 -2.63 -10.72 -62.25
N ASP A 214 -1.88 -11.37 -63.13
CA ASP A 214 -2.39 -12.03 -64.34
C ASP A 214 -3.13 -13.35 -64.05
N GLY A 215 -3.07 -13.88 -62.83
CA GLY A 215 -3.66 -15.17 -62.48
C GLY A 215 -2.97 -16.39 -63.10
N LYS A 216 -1.73 -16.23 -63.61
CA LYS A 216 -0.95 -17.29 -64.27
C LYS A 216 0.00 -18.00 -63.34
N TYR A 217 0.68 -17.25 -62.48
CA TYR A 217 1.65 -17.77 -61.53
C TYR A 217 1.04 -17.86 -60.15
N SER A 218 1.14 -19.03 -59.51
CA SER A 218 0.70 -19.25 -58.14
C SER A 218 1.63 -20.19 -57.40
N GLY A 219 1.40 -20.26 -56.10
CA GLY A 219 2.06 -21.21 -55.24
C GLY A 219 1.49 -21.16 -53.84
N TYR A 220 2.11 -21.91 -52.94
CA TYR A 220 1.75 -21.90 -51.54
C TYR A 220 2.97 -21.65 -50.65
N GLY A 221 2.71 -21.14 -49.45
CA GLY A 221 3.69 -20.89 -48.42
C GLY A 221 3.36 -21.66 -47.15
N ILE A 222 4.38 -22.22 -46.50
CA ILE A 222 4.27 -22.89 -45.20
C ILE A 222 5.26 -22.23 -44.24
N PRO A 223 4.90 -21.99 -42.97
CA PRO A 223 5.88 -21.53 -41.99
C PRO A 223 6.97 -22.59 -41.74
N SER A 224 8.21 -22.14 -41.71
CA SER A 224 9.39 -22.87 -41.24
C SER A 224 10.03 -22.10 -40.08
N ASP A 225 10.97 -22.71 -39.37
CA ASP A 225 11.67 -22.10 -38.24
C ASP A 225 12.47 -20.84 -38.63
N ASN A 226 12.82 -20.70 -39.91
CA ASN A 226 13.52 -19.53 -40.46
C ASN A 226 12.60 -18.62 -41.31
N GLY A 227 11.28 -18.71 -41.12
CA GLY A 227 10.29 -17.92 -41.86
C GLY A 227 9.53 -18.74 -42.88
N TRP A 228 8.81 -18.08 -43.79
CA TRP A 228 7.90 -18.75 -44.71
C TRP A 228 8.63 -19.29 -45.94
N VAL A 229 8.48 -20.59 -46.20
CA VAL A 229 9.01 -21.25 -47.39
C VAL A 229 7.92 -21.29 -48.45
N TRP A 230 8.24 -20.79 -49.64
CA TRP A 230 7.32 -20.68 -50.76
C TRP A 230 7.64 -21.71 -51.82
N THR A 231 6.62 -22.39 -52.33
CA THR A 231 6.73 -23.38 -53.41
C THR A 231 5.81 -22.96 -54.54
N GLU A 232 6.36 -22.92 -55.75
CA GLU A 232 5.60 -22.59 -56.96
C GLU A 232 4.75 -23.79 -57.40
N ASP A 233 3.47 -23.55 -57.66
CA ASP A 233 2.55 -24.50 -58.26
C ASP A 233 1.40 -23.73 -58.91
N ASN A 234 1.38 -23.74 -60.24
CA ASN A 234 0.44 -22.97 -61.05
C ASN A 234 -0.92 -23.69 -61.27
N SER A 235 -1.06 -24.94 -60.82
CA SER A 235 -2.25 -25.78 -61.07
C SER A 235 -3.55 -25.27 -60.42
N PHE A 236 -3.42 -24.33 -59.47
CA PHE A 236 -4.53 -23.78 -58.71
C PHE A 236 -4.64 -22.25 -58.78
N ALA A 237 -3.90 -21.58 -59.68
CA ALA A 237 -3.88 -20.13 -59.80
C ALA A 237 -5.29 -19.49 -59.96
N PRO A 238 -6.20 -20.01 -60.81
CA PRO A 238 -7.55 -19.44 -60.95
C PRO A 238 -8.38 -19.57 -59.67
N ARG A 239 -8.20 -20.67 -58.93
CA ARG A 239 -8.92 -20.94 -57.68
C ARG A 239 -8.45 -20.00 -56.57
N VAL A 240 -7.13 -19.76 -56.46
CA VAL A 240 -6.58 -18.81 -55.48
C VAL A 240 -7.04 -17.38 -55.76
N ARG A 241 -7.06 -16.96 -57.03
CA ARG A 241 -7.60 -15.64 -57.40
C ARG A 241 -9.06 -15.50 -57.01
N ALA A 242 -9.90 -16.48 -57.34
CA ALA A 242 -11.31 -16.45 -56.94
C ALA A 242 -11.49 -16.34 -55.42
N ALA A 243 -10.71 -17.09 -54.63
CA ALA A 243 -10.76 -17.01 -53.17
C ALA A 243 -10.37 -15.61 -52.65
N ILE A 244 -9.33 -14.99 -53.22
CA ILE A 244 -8.90 -13.63 -52.86
C ILE A 244 -9.97 -12.60 -53.23
N ASP A 245 -10.58 -12.71 -54.41
CA ASP A 245 -11.62 -11.78 -54.86
C ASP A 245 -12.89 -11.88 -53.97
N ILE A 246 -13.27 -13.09 -53.57
CA ILE A 246 -14.37 -13.31 -52.62
C ILE A 246 -14.01 -12.67 -51.27
N GLN A 247 -12.79 -12.90 -50.76
CA GLN A 247 -12.36 -12.36 -49.47
C GLN A 247 -12.26 -10.84 -49.47
N ARG A 248 -11.84 -10.23 -50.60
CA ARG A 248 -11.83 -8.77 -50.81
C ARG A 248 -13.22 -8.19 -51.12
N ARG A 249 -14.27 -9.03 -51.19
CA ARG A 249 -15.65 -8.66 -51.54
C ARG A 249 -15.78 -8.03 -52.94
N SER A 250 -14.86 -8.36 -53.85
CA SER A 250 -14.93 -7.97 -55.27
C SER A 250 -15.68 -8.99 -56.13
N ALA A 251 -15.98 -10.18 -55.59
CA ALA A 251 -16.74 -11.23 -56.26
C ALA A 251 -17.95 -11.72 -55.43
N THR A 252 -18.86 -12.45 -56.08
CA THR A 252 -20.03 -13.05 -55.42
C THR A 252 -19.60 -14.19 -54.48
N PRO A 253 -20.15 -14.31 -53.27
CA PRO A 253 -19.84 -15.41 -52.36
C PRO A 253 -20.05 -16.77 -53.03
N SER A 254 -19.01 -17.61 -53.02
CA SER A 254 -19.05 -18.96 -53.57
C SER A 254 -18.05 -19.87 -52.85
N PHE A 255 -18.23 -21.18 -52.99
CA PHE A 255 -17.31 -22.15 -52.41
C PHE A 255 -16.10 -22.35 -53.35
N VAL A 256 -14.90 -22.29 -52.78
CA VAL A 256 -13.63 -22.50 -53.50
C VAL A 256 -12.82 -23.57 -52.77
N THR A 257 -12.31 -24.55 -53.51
CA THR A 257 -11.46 -25.62 -52.96
C THR A 257 -9.99 -25.32 -53.22
N LEU A 258 -9.24 -25.06 -52.15
CA LEU A 258 -7.79 -24.82 -52.19
C LEU A 258 -7.02 -26.06 -51.70
N PRO A 259 -5.89 -26.40 -52.33
CA PRO A 259 -5.08 -27.55 -51.91
C PRO A 259 -4.35 -27.24 -50.62
N LEU A 260 -4.49 -28.14 -49.65
CA LEU A 260 -3.64 -28.14 -48.46
C LEU A 260 -2.31 -28.81 -48.78
N ALA A 261 -1.21 -28.17 -48.41
CA ALA A 261 0.09 -28.82 -48.49
C ALA A 261 0.13 -29.99 -47.49
N GLN A 262 0.57 -31.16 -47.94
CA GLN A 262 0.77 -32.27 -47.02
C GLN A 262 1.94 -31.91 -46.10
N ALA A 263 1.67 -31.80 -44.80
CA ALA A 263 2.72 -31.66 -43.80
C ALA A 263 3.65 -32.87 -43.93
N HIS A 264 4.92 -32.64 -44.23
CA HIS A 264 5.93 -33.69 -44.15
C HIS A 264 6.02 -34.10 -42.67
N SER A 265 5.40 -35.22 -42.31
CA SER A 265 5.61 -35.82 -41.00
C SER A 265 7.04 -36.36 -41.00
N ASP A 266 7.96 -35.64 -40.37
CA ASP A 266 9.25 -36.20 -40.02
C ASP A 266 8.99 -37.43 -39.14
N SER A 267 9.25 -38.59 -39.73
CA SER A 267 9.26 -39.89 -39.07
C SER A 267 10.22 -39.81 -37.88
N THR A 268 9.69 -39.87 -36.67
CA THR A 268 10.49 -40.25 -35.50
C THR A 268 10.90 -41.71 -35.71
N PRO A 269 12.20 -42.06 -35.80
CA PRO A 269 12.58 -43.46 -35.78
C PRO A 269 12.32 -43.97 -34.35
N GLU A 270 11.40 -44.92 -34.22
CA GLU A 270 11.26 -45.74 -33.03
C GLU A 270 12.61 -46.42 -32.74
N THR A 271 13.33 -45.95 -31.72
CA THR A 271 14.40 -46.73 -31.10
C THR A 271 13.80 -47.74 -30.15
N LYS A 272 13.96 -48.98 -30.56
CA LYS A 272 13.74 -50.24 -29.85
C LYS A 272 14.61 -50.38 -28.59
#